data_AF-A0A4S2B0C1-F1
#
_entry.id   AF-A0A4S2B0C1-F1
#
_cell.length_a   1.000
_cell.length_b   1.000
_cell.length_c   1.000
_cell.angle_alpha   90.00
_cell.angle_beta   90.00
_cell.angle_gamma   90.00
#
_symmetry.space_group_name_H-M   'P 1'
#
loop_
_entity.id
_entity.type
_entity.pdbx_description
1 polymer ?
#
loop_
_entity_poly.entity_id
_entity_poly.type
_entity_poly.pdbx_seq_one_letter_code
_entity_poly.pdbx_strand_id
1 'polypeptide(L)'
;MGIKVLYDWILQSNRPAHVKAGMFVFVVMLAFCFLLLGIDFCKSAIVSLATTVIAAIVVEYIQKKCGFVFDWLDALATVLFPGIIAILVVLVHFY
;
A
#
# COMPACT_ATOMS: atom_id res chain seq x y z
N MET A 1 7.31 -20.94 -11.38
CA MET A 1 6.16 -21.32 -10.53
C MET A 1 5.67 -20.16 -9.67
N GLY A 2 6.55 -19.39 -9.02
CA GLY A 2 6.16 -18.30 -8.09
C GLY A 2 5.31 -17.16 -8.68
N ILE A 3 5.62 -16.65 -9.88
CA ILE A 3 4.88 -15.51 -10.48
C ILE A 3 3.41 -15.86 -10.76
N LYS A 4 3.15 -17.07 -11.27
CA LYS A 4 1.77 -17.52 -11.52
C LYS A 4 0.98 -17.62 -10.20
N VAL A 5 1.59 -18.16 -9.16
CA VAL A 5 0.98 -18.25 -7.83
C VAL A 5 0.68 -16.86 -7.26
N LEU A 6 1.60 -15.91 -7.40
CA LEU A 6 1.38 -14.52 -6.95
C LEU A 6 0.27 -13.83 -7.75
N TYR A 7 0.25 -14.02 -9.08
CA TYR A 7 -0.77 -13.47 -9.95
C TYR A 7 -2.17 -14.02 -9.62
N ASP A 8 -2.27 -15.34 -9.47
CA ASP A 8 -3.51 -16.01 -9.10
C ASP A 8 -3.96 -15.58 -7.69
N TRP A 9 -3.02 -15.34 -6.76
CA TRP A 9 -3.31 -14.81 -5.43
C TRP A 9 -3.83 -13.36 -5.47
N ILE A 10 -3.27 -12.48 -6.30
CA ILE A 10 -3.74 -11.08 -6.45
C ILE A 10 -5.17 -11.04 -7.03
N LEU A 11 -5.52 -11.99 -7.90
CA LEU A 11 -6.84 -12.02 -8.54
C LEU A 11 -7.94 -12.64 -7.67
N GLN A 12 -7.61 -13.21 -6.51
CA GLN A 12 -8.60 -13.75 -5.60
C GLN A 12 -9.30 -12.66 -4.79
N SER A 13 -10.57 -12.89 -4.46
CA SER A 13 -11.35 -12.05 -3.55
C SER A 13 -11.42 -10.59 -4.03
N ASN A 14 -11.38 -9.64 -3.10
CA ASN A 14 -11.36 -8.21 -3.34
C ASN A 14 -9.95 -7.62 -3.49
N ARG A 15 -8.89 -8.45 -3.50
CA ARG A 15 -7.49 -7.99 -3.54
C ARG A 15 -7.16 -7.02 -4.68
N PRO A 16 -7.72 -7.14 -5.90
CA PRO A 16 -7.49 -6.13 -6.93
C PRO A 16 -8.00 -4.74 -6.53
N ALA A 17 -9.10 -4.65 -5.78
CA ALA A 17 -9.61 -3.40 -5.24
C ALA A 17 -8.70 -2.86 -4.12
N HIS A 18 -8.21 -3.75 -3.24
CA HIS A 18 -7.25 -3.41 -2.19
C HIS A 18 -5.93 -2.87 -2.76
N VAL A 19 -5.38 -3.49 -3.80
CA VAL A 19 -4.17 -3.00 -4.51
C VAL A 19 -4.41 -1.61 -5.09
N LYS A 20 -5.55 -1.40 -5.78
CA LYS A 20 -5.90 -0.09 -6.35
C LYS A 20 -6.05 0.98 -5.27
N ALA A 21 -6.73 0.65 -4.16
CA ALA A 21 -6.92 1.56 -3.04
C ALA A 21 -5.58 1.93 -2.39
N GLY A 22 -4.72 0.94 -2.14
CA GLY A 22 -3.39 1.15 -1.57
C GLY A 22 -2.51 2.05 -2.44
N MET A 23 -2.48 1.79 -3.75
CA MET A 23 -1.76 2.64 -4.70
C MET A 23 -2.31 4.07 -4.76
N PHE A 24 -3.64 4.23 -4.70
CA PHE A 24 -4.26 5.54 -4.67
C PHE A 24 -3.85 6.33 -3.41
N VAL A 25 -3.96 5.73 -2.22
CA VAL A 25 -3.55 6.36 -0.96
C VAL A 25 -2.06 6.75 -1.00
N PHE A 26 -1.20 5.84 -1.47
CA PHE A 26 0.22 6.08 -1.58
C PHE A 26 0.55 7.25 -2.50
N VAL A 27 0.02 7.27 -3.72
CA VAL A 27 0.31 8.32 -4.72
C VAL A 27 -0.21 9.68 -4.26
N VAL A 28 -1.42 9.73 -3.70
CA VAL A 28 -2.00 10.98 -3.19
C VAL A 28 -1.16 11.53 -2.04
N MET A 29 -0.78 10.69 -1.08
CA MET A 29 0.06 11.12 0.03
C MET A 29 1.47 11.52 -0.44
N LEU A 30 2.03 10.81 -1.42
CA LEU A 30 3.35 11.13 -1.97
C LEU A 30 3.35 12.48 -2.67
N ALA A 31 2.36 12.72 -3.52
CA ALA A 31 2.17 14.00 -4.19
C ALA A 31 1.96 15.13 -3.18
N PHE A 32 1.17 14.88 -2.14
CA PHE A 32 0.95 15.86 -1.07
C PHE A 32 2.24 16.22 -0.32
N CYS A 33 2.99 15.22 0.16
CA CYS A 33 4.23 15.46 0.88
C CYS A 33 5.31 16.10 0.01
N PHE A 34 5.50 15.60 -1.21
CA PHE A 34 6.59 16.05 -2.08
C PHE A 34 6.28 17.38 -2.77
N LEU A 35 5.10 17.51 -3.40
CA LEU A 35 4.77 18.69 -4.22
C LEU A 35 4.20 19.84 -3.39
N LEU A 36 3.32 19.56 -2.43
CA LEU A 36 2.66 20.61 -1.65
C LEU A 36 3.46 21.03 -0.42
N LEU A 37 4.05 20.07 0.31
CA LEU A 37 4.81 20.38 1.53
C LEU A 37 6.32 20.55 1.29
N GLY A 38 6.82 20.23 0.10
CA GLY A 38 8.24 20.35 -0.24
C GLY A 38 9.15 19.43 0.59
N ILE A 39 8.62 18.32 1.09
CA ILE A 39 9.39 17.33 1.84
C ILE A 39 10.25 16.54 0.86
N ASP A 40 11.46 16.17 1.28
CA ASP A 40 12.34 15.29 0.51
C ASP A 40 11.62 14.03 -0.01
N PHE A 41 11.97 13.57 -1.21
CA PHE A 41 11.27 12.48 -1.89
C PHE A 41 11.35 11.16 -1.12
N CYS A 42 12.51 10.83 -0.52
CA CYS A 42 12.69 9.60 0.26
C CYS A 42 11.81 9.65 1.53
N LYS A 43 11.85 10.76 2.25
CA LYS A 43 10.99 10.98 3.44
C LYS A 43 9.51 10.93 3.07
N SER A 44 9.13 11.52 1.94
CA SER A 44 7.75 11.53 1.44
C SER A 44 7.27 10.11 1.11
N ALA A 45 8.11 9.27 0.50
CA ALA A 45 7.79 7.87 0.23
C ALA A 45 7.57 7.06 1.53
N ILE A 46 8.39 7.29 2.56
CA ILE A 46 8.23 6.63 3.88
C ILE A 46 6.90 7.03 4.53
N VAL A 47 6.59 8.34 4.55
CA VAL A 47 5.31 8.84 5.11
C VAL A 47 4.13 8.27 4.35
N SER A 48 4.21 8.24 3.02
CA SER A 48 3.14 7.70 2.16
C SER A 48 2.91 6.21 2.38
N LEU A 49 3.98 5.43 2.57
CA LEU A 49 3.87 4.02 2.92
C LEU A 49 3.20 3.86 4.29
N ALA A 50 3.64 4.61 5.30
CA ALA A 50 3.05 4.54 6.64
C ALA A 50 1.56 4.86 6.63
N THR A 51 1.14 5.92 5.91
CA THR A 51 -0.28 6.24 5.71
C THR A 51 -1.03 5.10 5.02
N THR A 52 -0.43 4.48 4.01
CA THR A 52 -1.06 3.37 3.29
C THR A 52 -1.24 2.14 4.17
N VAL A 53 -0.27 1.83 5.04
CA VAL A 53 -0.39 0.76 6.05
C VAL A 53 -1.52 1.07 7.03
N ILE A 54 -1.61 2.29 7.54
CA ILE A 54 -2.70 2.69 8.44
C ILE A 54 -4.04 2.52 7.73
N ALA A 55 -4.18 2.99 6.49
CA ALA A 55 -5.40 2.85 5.70
C ALA A 55 -5.79 1.38 5.50
N ALA A 56 -4.83 0.51 5.19
CA ALA A 56 -5.06 -0.92 5.03
C ALA A 56 -5.67 -1.55 6.29
N ILE A 57 -5.09 -1.25 7.46
CA ILE A 57 -5.59 -1.78 8.74
C ILE A 57 -6.96 -1.20 9.10
N VAL A 58 -7.19 0.09 8.83
CA VAL A 58 -8.47 0.76 9.11
C VAL A 58 -9.59 0.18 8.26
N VAL A 59 -9.36 -0.06 6.97
CA VAL A 59 -10.36 -0.66 6.07
C VAL A 59 -10.78 -2.05 6.57
N GLU A 60 -9.81 -2.91 6.89
CA GLU A 60 -10.09 -4.25 7.43
C GLU A 60 -10.79 -4.20 8.80
N TYR A 61 -10.43 -3.24 9.65
CA TYR A 61 -11.10 -3.05 10.93
C TYR A 61 -12.56 -2.62 10.75
N ILE A 62 -12.84 -1.73 9.81
CA ILE A 62 -14.20 -1.30 9.48
C ILE A 62 -15.00 -2.46 8.88
N GLN A 63 -14.43 -3.21 7.95
CA GLN A 63 -15.08 -4.40 7.38
C GLN A 63 -15.39 -5.44 8.47
N LYS A 64 -14.49 -5.62 9.43
CA LYS A 64 -14.74 -6.46 10.61
C LYS A 64 -15.95 -6.00 11.41
N LYS A 65 -16.13 -4.68 11.59
CA LYS A 65 -17.30 -4.12 12.26
C LYS A 65 -18.59 -4.27 11.45
N CYS A 66 -18.49 -4.37 10.12
CA CYS A 66 -19.61 -4.63 9.23
C CYS A 66 -19.98 -6.12 9.12
N GLY A 67 -19.39 -7.01 9.92
CA GLY A 67 -19.71 -8.44 9.95
C GLY A 67 -18.81 -9.34 9.08
N PHE A 68 -17.77 -8.77 8.44
CA PHE A 68 -16.76 -9.55 7.74
C PHE A 68 -15.65 -10.05 8.70
N VAL A 69 -14.83 -11.00 8.25
CA VAL A 69 -13.62 -11.41 8.97
C VAL A 69 -12.48 -10.49 8.56
N PHE A 70 -11.64 -10.10 9.52
CA PHE A 70 -10.42 -9.34 9.22
C PHE A 70 -9.48 -10.20 8.37
N ASP A 71 -9.15 -9.74 7.15
CA ASP A 71 -8.28 -10.46 6.24
C ASP A 71 -6.90 -9.79 6.13
N TRP A 72 -5.90 -10.42 6.75
CA TRP A 72 -4.51 -9.97 6.67
C TRP A 72 -3.96 -10.02 5.24
N LEU A 73 -4.49 -10.85 4.36
CA LEU A 73 -4.06 -10.95 2.96
C LEU A 73 -4.56 -9.75 2.15
N ASP A 74 -5.74 -9.22 2.47
CA ASP A 74 -6.28 -8.03 1.82
C ASP A 74 -5.56 -6.76 2.33
N ALA A 75 -5.23 -6.71 3.62
CA ALA A 75 -4.31 -5.71 4.16
C ALA A 75 -2.93 -5.78 3.48
N LEU A 76 -2.37 -7.00 3.32
CA LEU A 76 -1.09 -7.21 2.65
C LEU A 76 -1.14 -6.77 1.17
N ALA A 77 -2.21 -7.12 0.45
CA ALA A 77 -2.41 -6.73 -0.94
C ALA A 77 -2.46 -5.21 -1.10
N THR A 78 -3.04 -4.51 -0.13
CA THR A 78 -3.09 -3.03 -0.09
C THR A 78 -1.68 -2.42 -0.01
N VAL A 79 -0.77 -3.02 0.76
CA VAL A 79 0.57 -2.45 1.03
C VAL A 79 1.67 -3.00 0.13
N LEU A 80 1.44 -4.09 -0.60
CA LEU A 80 2.48 -4.82 -1.34
C LEU A 80 3.20 -3.94 -2.37
N PHE A 81 2.46 -3.35 -3.32
CA PHE A 81 3.04 -2.49 -4.35
C PHE A 81 3.62 -1.19 -3.80
N PRO A 82 2.91 -0.44 -2.92
CA PRO A 82 3.48 0.71 -2.22
C PRO A 82 4.79 0.39 -1.50
N GLY A 83 4.86 -0.77 -0.84
CA GLY A 83 6.04 -1.24 -0.13
C GLY A 83 7.22 -1.49 -1.06
N ILE A 84 7.00 -2.17 -2.18
CA ILE A 84 8.05 -2.38 -3.21
C ILE A 84 8.58 -1.04 -3.71
N ILE A 85 7.69 -0.09 -4.04
CA ILE A 85 8.09 1.24 -4.52
C ILE A 85 8.92 1.96 -3.46
N ALA A 86 8.44 2.01 -2.22
CA ALA A 86 9.15 2.69 -1.12
C ALA A 86 10.53 2.07 -0.87
N ILE A 87 10.67 0.74 -0.91
CA ILE A 87 11.96 0.06 -0.78
C ILE A 87 12.90 0.47 -1.93
N LEU A 88 12.42 0.49 -3.17
CA LEU A 88 13.22 0.91 -4.32
C LEU A 88 13.68 2.37 -4.19
N VAL A 89 12.80 3.27 -3.74
CA VAL A 89 13.16 4.68 -3.51
C VAL A 89 14.24 4.81 -2.45
N VAL A 90 14.11 4.09 -1.34
CA VAL A 90 15.10 4.10 -0.26
C VAL A 90 16.43 3.53 -0.74
N LEU A 91 16.43 2.43 -1.49
CA LEU A 91 17.64 1.85 -2.05
C LEU A 91 18.35 2.83 -2.99
N VAL A 92 17.62 3.45 -3.93
CA VAL A 92 18.19 4.46 -4.84
C VAL A 92 18.70 5.70 -4.10
N HIS A 93 18.16 6.02 -2.93
CA HIS A 93 18.67 7.13 -2.12
C HIS A 93 20.02 6.83 -1.46
N PHE A 94 20.30 5.56 -1.15
CA PHE A 94 21.51 5.14 -0.44
C PHE A 94 22.66 4.66 -1.35
N TYR A 95 22.37 4.34 -2.61
CA TYR A 95 23.35 3.93 -3.63
C TYR A 95 23.60 5.06 -4.64
#